data_AF-A0A9Y2KX57-F1
#
_entry.id   AF-A0A9Y2KX57-F1
#
_cell.length_a   1.000
_cell.length_b   1.000
_cell.length_c   1.000
_cell.angle_alpha   90.00
_cell.angle_beta   90.00
_cell.angle_gamma   90.00
#
_symmetry.space_group_name_H-M   'P 1'
#
loop_
_entity.id
_entity.type
_entity.pdbx_description
1 polymer ?
#
loop_
_entity_poly.entity_id
_entity_poly.type
_entity_poly.pdbx_seq_one_letter_code
_entity_poly.pdbx_strand_id
1 'polypeptide(L)'
;MHDQSIFPKRNSFSGIFLLTTTAIGVASAANAQEMMTDLGALGSGFSSKAHGVSADGAVVVGQSGSSVGTRAFRWDAANGMVDLGTSTGGSYSIAAGVSADGSVIVAQSHSGVGLNAFRWDAGSGMVSLGTLTGGTVSRAFGVSADGYVTVGYADSFGDDRAFTYHSTMLDLLNSQIAIGQSAADQAAAVGMRNAVMNFSLNRELTVNRPAATTADGPATLPMALRLEA
;
A
#
# COMPACT_ATOMS: atom_id res chain seq x y z
N MET A 1 5.11 -44.00 -87.96
CA MET A 1 3.67 -43.66 -87.97
C MET A 1 3.37 -43.09 -86.59
N HIS A 2 3.08 -41.82 -86.32
CA HIS A 2 2.94 -40.60 -87.10
C HIS A 2 3.54 -39.47 -86.23
N ASP A 3 4.48 -38.72 -86.82
CA ASP A 3 4.92 -37.39 -86.40
C ASP A 3 3.95 -36.38 -87.00
N GLN A 4 3.53 -35.36 -86.24
CA GLN A 4 3.14 -34.05 -86.76
C GLN A 4 3.36 -32.97 -85.68
N SER A 5 4.49 -32.30 -85.79
CA SER A 5 4.80 -30.97 -85.27
C SER A 5 3.82 -29.88 -85.76
N ILE A 6 3.34 -29.00 -84.87
CA ILE A 6 2.90 -27.64 -85.22
C ILE A 6 3.34 -26.65 -84.12
N PHE A 7 4.36 -25.84 -84.44
CA PHE A 7 4.50 -24.43 -83.99
C PHE A 7 4.17 -23.54 -85.22
N PRO A 8 4.07 -22.18 -85.20
CA PRO A 8 4.26 -21.19 -84.12
C PRO A 8 3.20 -20.04 -84.12
N LYS A 9 3.32 -19.04 -83.21
CA LYS A 9 3.35 -17.59 -83.57
C LYS A 9 3.72 -16.71 -82.36
N ARG A 10 4.92 -16.12 -82.44
CA ARG A 10 5.30 -14.88 -81.74
C ARG A 10 4.60 -13.71 -82.46
N ASN A 11 4.15 -12.72 -81.69
CA ASN A 11 3.98 -11.28 -82.03
C ASN A 11 3.65 -10.57 -80.70
N SER A 12 4.17 -9.41 -80.26
CA SER A 12 5.43 -8.65 -80.40
C SER A 12 5.32 -7.47 -79.40
N PHE A 13 6.44 -7.03 -78.79
CA PHE A 13 6.69 -5.70 -78.14
C PHE A 13 5.77 -5.26 -76.97
N SER A 14 6.15 -4.55 -75.91
CA SER A 14 7.33 -3.78 -75.50
C SER A 14 7.14 -3.39 -74.00
N GLY A 15 8.23 -3.19 -73.24
CA GLY A 15 8.20 -2.29 -72.06
C GLY A 15 8.70 -2.88 -70.74
N ILE A 16 9.91 -2.49 -70.36
CA ILE A 16 10.55 -2.66 -69.05
C ILE A 16 9.96 -1.65 -68.06
N PHE A 17 9.70 -2.06 -66.80
CA PHE A 17 9.97 -1.22 -65.63
C PHE A 17 10.22 -2.11 -64.40
N LEU A 18 11.48 -2.19 -63.95
CA LEU A 18 11.77 -2.58 -62.59
C LEU A 18 11.33 -1.42 -61.68
N LEU A 19 10.30 -1.62 -60.87
CA LEU A 19 10.14 -0.87 -59.63
C LEU A 19 10.60 -1.76 -58.48
N THR A 20 11.77 -1.45 -57.94
CA THR A 20 12.14 -1.89 -56.59
C THR A 20 11.41 -0.99 -55.60
N THR A 21 10.21 -1.38 -55.19
CA THR A 21 9.58 -0.80 -54.00
C THR A 21 9.74 -1.76 -52.85
N THR A 22 10.56 -1.35 -51.88
CA THR A 22 10.60 -1.90 -50.53
C THR A 22 9.17 -1.92 -49.99
N ALA A 23 8.59 -3.11 -49.80
CA ALA A 23 7.38 -3.22 -49.01
C ALA A 23 7.76 -2.92 -47.55
N ILE A 24 7.49 -1.69 -47.12
CA ILE A 24 7.33 -1.39 -45.70
C ILE A 24 6.22 -2.33 -45.23
N GLY A 25 6.58 -3.30 -44.39
CA GLY A 25 5.63 -4.24 -43.79
C GLY A 25 4.55 -3.44 -43.09
N VAL A 26 3.40 -3.33 -43.76
CA VAL A 26 2.20 -2.77 -43.15
C VAL A 26 1.87 -3.71 -42.01
N ALA A 27 1.89 -3.16 -40.79
CA ALA A 27 1.50 -3.87 -39.60
C ALA A 27 0.22 -4.66 -39.88
N SER A 28 0.28 -5.98 -39.75
CA SER A 28 -0.92 -6.71 -39.41
C SER A 28 -1.25 -6.27 -38.00
N ALA A 29 -2.00 -5.17 -37.88
CA ALA A 29 -2.91 -5.01 -36.76
C ALA A 29 -3.85 -6.20 -36.88
N ALA A 30 -3.40 -7.33 -36.31
CA ALA A 30 -4.27 -8.42 -35.99
C ALA A 30 -5.37 -7.78 -35.17
N ASN A 31 -6.58 -7.73 -35.73
CA ASN A 31 -7.77 -7.53 -34.94
C ASN A 31 -7.80 -8.70 -33.96
N ALA A 32 -7.11 -8.58 -32.83
CA ALA A 32 -7.41 -9.35 -31.66
C ALA A 32 -8.84 -8.93 -31.32
N GLN A 33 -9.78 -9.79 -31.69
CA GLN A 33 -11.14 -9.70 -31.21
C GLN A 33 -11.01 -9.81 -29.70
N GLU A 34 -11.01 -8.67 -28.99
CA GLU A 34 -11.00 -8.62 -27.53
C GLU A 34 -12.33 -9.21 -27.06
N MET A 35 -12.36 -10.54 -26.99
CA MET A 35 -13.49 -11.28 -26.46
C MET A 35 -13.43 -11.22 -24.94
N MET A 36 -14.59 -11.02 -24.33
CA MET A 36 -14.76 -11.18 -22.89
C MET A 36 -14.19 -12.53 -22.48
N THR A 37 -13.24 -12.52 -21.55
CA THR A 37 -12.68 -13.74 -20.98
C THR A 37 -13.54 -14.17 -19.81
N ASP A 38 -14.13 -15.36 -19.91
CA ASP A 38 -14.78 -15.99 -18.77
C ASP A 38 -13.72 -16.46 -17.78
N LEU A 39 -13.76 -15.94 -16.56
CA LEU A 39 -12.84 -16.29 -15.48
C LEU A 39 -13.26 -17.60 -14.77
N GLY A 40 -14.48 -18.08 -15.03
CA GLY A 40 -15.07 -19.27 -14.44
C GLY A 40 -15.64 -19.05 -13.04
N ALA A 41 -15.79 -20.15 -12.31
CA ALA A 41 -16.27 -20.19 -10.94
C ALA A 41 -15.52 -21.27 -10.14
N LEU A 42 -15.56 -21.18 -8.80
CA LEU A 42 -14.87 -22.14 -7.93
C LEU A 42 -15.59 -23.50 -7.90
N GLY A 43 -14.89 -24.55 -8.32
CA GLY A 43 -15.39 -25.92 -8.28
C GLY A 43 -16.68 -26.10 -9.10
N SER A 44 -17.75 -26.58 -8.46
CA SER A 44 -19.08 -26.72 -9.07
C SER A 44 -19.95 -25.46 -8.94
N GLY A 45 -19.35 -24.31 -8.62
CA GLY A 45 -20.05 -23.04 -8.56
C GLY A 45 -20.61 -22.62 -9.92
N PHE A 46 -21.73 -21.91 -9.91
CA PHE A 46 -22.37 -21.42 -11.13
C PHE A 46 -22.36 -19.88 -11.25
N SER A 47 -21.68 -19.19 -10.34
CA SER A 47 -21.58 -17.72 -10.37
C SER A 47 -20.28 -17.21 -9.76
N SER A 48 -19.79 -16.10 -10.32
CA SER A 48 -18.67 -15.34 -9.80
C SER A 48 -18.88 -13.85 -10.08
N LYS A 49 -18.25 -13.01 -9.26
CA LYS A 49 -18.24 -11.55 -9.40
C LYS A 49 -16.82 -11.06 -9.14
N ALA A 50 -16.23 -10.40 -10.14
CA ALA A 50 -14.97 -9.69 -9.97
C ALA A 50 -15.23 -8.34 -9.29
N HIS A 51 -14.37 -7.96 -8.35
CA HIS A 51 -14.45 -6.70 -7.61
C HIS A 51 -13.20 -5.84 -7.77
N GLY A 52 -12.04 -6.44 -8.04
CA GLY A 52 -10.77 -5.73 -8.19
C GLY A 52 -9.83 -6.41 -9.16
N VAL A 53 -8.88 -5.64 -9.69
CA VAL A 53 -7.86 -6.09 -10.64
C VAL A 53 -6.53 -5.40 -10.35
N SER A 54 -5.41 -6.12 -10.54
CA SER A 54 -4.05 -5.56 -10.45
C SER A 54 -3.81 -4.52 -11.55
N ALA A 55 -2.75 -3.71 -11.40
CA ALA A 55 -2.48 -2.59 -12.30
C ALA A 55 -2.18 -3.04 -13.74
N ASP A 56 -1.63 -4.24 -13.91
CA ASP A 56 -1.31 -4.87 -15.19
C ASP A 56 -2.44 -5.75 -15.75
N GLY A 57 -3.56 -5.89 -15.04
CA GLY A 57 -4.66 -6.76 -15.45
C GLY A 57 -4.44 -8.26 -15.20
N ALA A 58 -3.28 -8.67 -14.68
CA ALA A 58 -2.91 -10.09 -14.59
C ALA A 58 -3.62 -10.83 -13.45
N VAL A 59 -4.05 -10.12 -12.40
CA VAL A 59 -4.69 -10.70 -11.23
C VAL A 59 -6.05 -10.08 -11.01
N VAL A 60 -7.08 -10.90 -10.98
CA VAL A 60 -8.47 -10.50 -10.69
C VAL A 60 -8.91 -11.11 -9.38
N VAL A 61 -9.61 -10.34 -8.55
CA VAL A 61 -10.12 -10.79 -7.25
C VAL A 61 -11.61 -10.54 -7.13
N GLY A 62 -12.27 -11.35 -6.31
CA GLY A 62 -13.69 -11.15 -6.03
C GLY A 62 -14.29 -12.26 -5.20
N GLN A 63 -15.52 -12.65 -5.54
CA GLN A 63 -16.23 -13.76 -4.89
C GLN A 63 -16.80 -14.74 -5.90
N SER A 64 -16.84 -16.02 -5.54
CA SER A 64 -17.50 -17.06 -6.31
C SER A 64 -18.30 -17.97 -5.39
N GLY A 65 -19.44 -18.46 -5.89
CA GLY A 65 -20.13 -19.56 -5.22
C GLY A 65 -19.30 -20.84 -5.31
N SER A 66 -19.27 -21.62 -4.23
CA SER A 66 -18.62 -22.93 -4.18
C SER A 66 -19.53 -23.96 -3.52
N SER A 67 -19.12 -25.23 -3.50
CA SER A 67 -19.84 -26.31 -2.80
C SER A 67 -19.97 -26.08 -1.28
N VAL A 68 -19.16 -25.18 -0.72
CA VAL A 68 -19.10 -24.88 0.73
C VAL A 68 -19.45 -23.42 1.04
N GLY A 69 -20.18 -22.74 0.15
CA GLY A 69 -20.62 -21.35 0.30
C GLY A 69 -19.86 -20.36 -0.56
N THR A 70 -20.09 -19.06 -0.35
CA THR A 70 -19.39 -17.98 -1.07
C THR A 70 -17.95 -17.86 -0.61
N ARG A 71 -17.01 -17.86 -1.55
CA ARG A 71 -15.57 -17.80 -1.28
C ARG A 71 -14.92 -16.64 -2.01
N ALA A 72 -13.97 -16.00 -1.35
CA ALA A 72 -13.07 -15.06 -1.96
C ALA A 72 -12.16 -15.82 -2.93
N PHE A 73 -11.96 -15.27 -4.12
CA PHE A 73 -11.04 -15.86 -5.09
C PHE A 73 -9.95 -14.89 -5.52
N ARG A 74 -8.84 -15.46 -5.97
CA ARG A 74 -7.83 -14.83 -6.82
C ARG A 74 -7.76 -15.60 -8.12
N TRP A 75 -7.78 -14.90 -9.25
CA TRP A 75 -7.65 -15.47 -10.58
C TRP A 75 -6.40 -14.92 -11.25
N ASP A 76 -5.66 -15.79 -11.93
CA ASP A 76 -4.68 -15.42 -12.94
C ASP A 76 -4.74 -16.42 -14.11
N ALA A 77 -4.18 -16.05 -15.26
CA ALA A 77 -4.25 -16.86 -16.47
C ALA A 77 -3.53 -18.23 -16.36
N ALA A 78 -2.55 -18.36 -15.45
CA ALA A 78 -1.77 -19.58 -15.29
C ALA A 78 -2.46 -20.60 -14.38
N ASN A 79 -3.13 -20.13 -13.34
CA ASN A 79 -3.70 -20.95 -12.27
C ASN A 79 -5.23 -21.03 -12.33
N GLY A 80 -5.88 -20.17 -13.11
CA GLY A 80 -7.32 -20.01 -13.10
C GLY A 80 -7.81 -19.45 -11.76
N MET A 81 -9.06 -19.76 -11.40
CA MET A 81 -9.67 -19.27 -10.16
C MET A 81 -9.23 -20.12 -8.96
N VAL A 82 -8.56 -19.48 -8.00
CA VAL A 82 -8.05 -20.08 -6.76
C VAL A 82 -8.84 -19.55 -5.56
N ASP A 83 -9.29 -20.47 -4.70
CA ASP A 83 -9.96 -20.13 -3.43
C ASP A 83 -8.94 -19.58 -2.43
N LEU A 84 -9.22 -18.42 -1.85
CA LEU A 84 -8.39 -17.80 -0.81
C LEU A 84 -8.68 -18.34 0.60
N GLY A 85 -9.74 -19.14 0.72
CA GLY A 85 -10.24 -19.69 1.97
C GLY A 85 -11.11 -18.71 2.74
N THR A 86 -11.38 -19.07 3.99
CA THR A 86 -12.05 -18.22 4.99
C THR A 86 -11.18 -18.10 6.22
N SER A 87 -11.51 -17.14 7.08
CA SER A 87 -11.03 -17.18 8.45
C SER A 87 -11.39 -18.49 9.14
N THR A 88 -10.61 -18.91 10.13
CA THR A 88 -10.87 -20.12 10.93
C THR A 88 -12.31 -20.12 11.47
N GLY A 89 -13.06 -21.19 11.17
CA GLY A 89 -14.48 -21.32 11.55
C GLY A 89 -15.45 -20.45 10.75
N GLY A 90 -14.99 -19.78 9.70
CA GLY A 90 -15.79 -18.91 8.85
C GLY A 90 -16.60 -19.63 7.78
N SER A 91 -17.77 -19.09 7.45
CA SER A 91 -18.69 -19.68 6.47
C SER A 91 -18.63 -19.02 5.08
N TYR A 92 -18.15 -17.79 4.98
CA TYR A 92 -17.96 -17.11 3.69
C TYR A 92 -16.85 -16.06 3.73
N SER A 93 -16.29 -15.76 2.56
CA SER A 93 -15.31 -14.70 2.34
C SER A 93 -15.57 -13.97 1.03
N ILE A 94 -15.17 -12.70 0.96
CA ILE A 94 -15.30 -11.84 -0.22
C ILE A 94 -14.04 -10.99 -0.34
N ALA A 95 -13.31 -11.08 -1.45
CA ALA A 95 -12.21 -10.16 -1.75
C ALA A 95 -12.77 -8.82 -2.28
N ALA A 96 -12.19 -7.71 -1.84
CA ALA A 96 -12.62 -6.36 -2.16
C ALA A 96 -11.60 -5.61 -3.03
N GLY A 97 -10.29 -5.84 -2.83
CA GLY A 97 -9.24 -5.12 -3.55
C GLY A 97 -7.93 -5.89 -3.57
N VAL A 98 -7.04 -5.48 -4.46
CA VAL A 98 -5.74 -6.11 -4.72
C VAL A 98 -4.66 -5.05 -4.99
N SER A 99 -3.43 -5.30 -4.56
CA SER A 99 -2.27 -4.43 -4.81
C SER A 99 -1.91 -4.40 -6.30
N ALA A 100 -1.08 -3.42 -6.69
CA ALA A 100 -0.74 -3.21 -8.10
C ALA A 100 0.00 -4.41 -8.72
N ASP A 101 0.79 -5.12 -7.91
CA ASP A 101 1.55 -6.32 -8.28
C ASP A 101 0.75 -7.62 -8.10
N GLY A 102 -0.50 -7.55 -7.62
CA GLY A 102 -1.34 -8.74 -7.41
C GLY A 102 -0.96 -9.61 -6.21
N SER A 103 -0.01 -9.19 -5.36
CA SER A 103 0.54 -10.01 -4.28
C SER A 103 -0.26 -9.91 -2.97
N VAL A 104 -0.95 -8.79 -2.76
CA VAL A 104 -1.73 -8.50 -1.55
C VAL A 104 -3.19 -8.35 -1.90
N ILE A 105 -4.05 -9.07 -1.21
CA ILE A 105 -5.50 -8.99 -1.39
C ILE A 105 -6.15 -8.60 -0.07
N VAL A 106 -7.09 -7.67 -0.11
CA VAL A 106 -7.92 -7.35 1.06
C VAL A 106 -9.31 -7.94 0.88
N ALA A 107 -9.83 -8.49 1.97
CA ALA A 107 -11.07 -9.24 1.97
C ALA A 107 -11.85 -8.98 3.25
N GLN A 108 -13.11 -9.40 3.24
CA GLN A 108 -13.88 -9.62 4.45
C GLN A 108 -14.22 -11.09 4.56
N SER A 109 -14.16 -11.62 5.77
CA SER A 109 -14.59 -12.99 6.06
C SER A 109 -15.48 -12.97 7.29
N HIS A 110 -16.55 -13.76 7.25
CA HIS A 110 -17.30 -14.04 8.46
C HIS A 110 -16.52 -15.03 9.29
N SER A 111 -16.37 -14.74 10.57
CA SER A 111 -15.81 -15.61 11.59
C SER A 111 -16.88 -15.94 12.62
N GLY A 112 -16.67 -16.94 13.47
CA GLY A 112 -17.63 -17.30 14.53
C GLY A 112 -17.97 -16.17 15.52
N VAL A 113 -17.23 -15.06 15.49
CA VAL A 113 -17.42 -13.87 16.35
C VAL A 113 -17.92 -12.63 15.60
N GLY A 114 -18.10 -12.70 14.28
CA GLY A 114 -18.50 -11.54 13.47
C GLY A 114 -17.76 -11.42 12.15
N LEU A 115 -18.07 -10.36 11.41
CA LEU A 115 -17.47 -10.05 10.12
C LEU A 115 -16.19 -9.22 10.35
N ASN A 116 -15.06 -9.74 9.90
CA ASN A 116 -13.77 -9.07 10.06
C ASN A 116 -13.11 -8.79 8.72
N ALA A 117 -12.28 -7.75 8.70
CA ALA A 117 -11.37 -7.42 7.62
C ALA A 117 -10.15 -8.33 7.66
N PHE A 118 -9.73 -8.82 6.50
CA PHE A 118 -8.58 -9.68 6.34
C PHE A 118 -7.67 -9.15 5.24
N ARG A 119 -6.38 -9.44 5.40
CA ARG A 119 -5.38 -9.34 4.34
C ARG A 119 -4.91 -10.74 3.99
N TRP A 120 -4.69 -10.95 2.71
CA TRP A 120 -4.15 -12.18 2.14
C TRP A 120 -2.84 -11.90 1.45
N ASP A 121 -1.90 -12.83 1.61
CA ASP A 121 -0.81 -13.06 0.67
C ASP A 121 -0.53 -14.56 0.61
N ALA A 122 0.19 -14.99 -0.43
CA ALA A 122 0.44 -16.41 -0.67
C ALA A 122 1.25 -17.09 0.45
N GLY A 123 2.03 -16.32 1.23
CA GLY A 123 2.85 -16.87 2.32
C GLY A 123 2.08 -17.02 3.63
N SER A 124 1.17 -16.09 3.92
CA SER A 124 0.50 -15.97 5.21
C SER A 124 -0.96 -16.47 5.19
N GLY A 125 -1.57 -16.58 4.01
CA GLY A 125 -2.99 -16.88 3.88
C GLY A 125 -3.87 -15.75 4.40
N MET A 126 -5.10 -16.06 4.82
CA MET A 126 -6.05 -15.11 5.40
C MET A 126 -5.63 -14.69 6.82
N VAL A 127 -5.14 -13.46 6.98
CA VAL A 127 -4.76 -12.87 8.28
C VAL A 127 -5.73 -11.75 8.65
N SER A 128 -6.29 -11.82 9.86
CA SER A 128 -7.22 -10.80 10.36
C SER A 128 -6.51 -9.48 10.62
N LEU A 129 -7.16 -8.37 10.28
CA LEU A 129 -6.70 -7.01 10.60
C LEU A 129 -7.18 -6.53 11.98
N GLY A 130 -8.05 -7.32 12.63
CA GLY A 130 -8.66 -6.97 13.91
C GLY A 130 -9.81 -5.97 13.79
N THR A 131 -10.15 -5.36 14.91
CA THR A 131 -11.20 -4.33 15.06
C THR A 131 -10.63 -3.14 15.83
N LEU A 132 -11.36 -2.02 15.84
CA LEU A 132 -11.05 -0.92 16.74
C LEU A 132 -11.43 -1.29 18.18
N THR A 133 -10.85 -0.58 19.14
CA THR A 133 -11.16 -0.75 20.56
C THR A 133 -12.66 -0.61 20.80
N GLY A 134 -13.26 -1.62 21.45
CA GLY A 134 -14.70 -1.64 21.70
C GLY A 134 -15.56 -2.02 20.49
N GLY A 135 -14.96 -2.46 19.40
CA GLY A 135 -15.62 -2.98 18.20
C GLY A 135 -15.53 -4.50 18.04
N THR A 136 -16.40 -5.04 17.19
CA THR A 136 -16.55 -6.47 16.87
C THR A 136 -16.62 -6.77 15.37
N VAL A 137 -16.65 -5.72 14.54
CA VAL A 137 -16.82 -5.79 13.09
C VAL A 137 -15.81 -4.90 12.39
N SER A 138 -15.23 -5.41 11.31
CA SER A 138 -14.42 -4.62 10.39
C SER A 138 -14.59 -5.07 8.94
N ARG A 139 -14.45 -4.14 8.00
CA ARG A 139 -14.47 -4.37 6.55
C ARG A 139 -13.34 -3.61 5.89
N ALA A 140 -12.58 -4.29 5.03
CA ALA A 140 -11.61 -3.66 4.15
C ALA A 140 -12.22 -3.45 2.76
N PHE A 141 -11.91 -2.31 2.15
CA PHE A 141 -12.40 -1.95 0.81
C PHE A 141 -11.30 -1.79 -0.21
N GLY A 142 -10.09 -1.44 0.22
CA GLY A 142 -9.00 -1.16 -0.69
C GLY A 142 -7.64 -1.32 -0.05
N VAL A 143 -6.64 -1.50 -0.90
CA VAL A 143 -5.24 -1.59 -0.52
C VAL A 143 -4.43 -0.67 -1.44
N SER A 144 -3.37 -0.06 -0.90
CA SER A 144 -2.44 0.75 -1.70
C SER A 144 -1.71 -0.12 -2.74
N ALA A 145 -1.17 0.56 -3.76
CA ALA A 145 -0.47 -0.10 -4.87
C ALA A 145 0.70 -0.99 -4.40
N ASP A 146 1.41 -0.55 -3.37
CA ASP A 146 2.53 -1.26 -2.73
C ASP A 146 2.09 -2.32 -1.70
N GLY A 147 0.79 -2.47 -1.45
CA GLY A 147 0.26 -3.49 -0.54
C GLY A 147 0.37 -3.19 0.96
N TYR A 148 0.87 -2.01 1.34
CA TYR A 148 1.16 -1.66 2.74
C TYR A 148 0.00 -1.02 3.50
N VAL A 149 -0.84 -0.24 2.82
CA VAL A 149 -1.94 0.49 3.46
C VAL A 149 -3.26 -0.15 3.06
N THR A 150 -4.00 -0.64 4.05
CA THR A 150 -5.40 -1.07 3.85
C THR A 150 -6.35 -0.02 4.39
N VAL A 151 -7.45 0.22 3.69
CA VAL A 151 -8.51 1.14 4.10
C VAL A 151 -9.85 0.42 4.22
N GLY A 152 -10.70 0.93 5.10
CA GLY A 152 -11.97 0.31 5.41
C GLY A 152 -12.75 1.04 6.48
N TYR A 153 -13.69 0.35 7.10
CA TYR A 153 -14.32 0.80 8.33
C TYR A 153 -14.39 -0.32 9.37
N ALA A 154 -14.42 0.06 10.64
CA ALA A 154 -14.67 -0.82 11.76
C ALA A 154 -15.59 -0.14 12.76
N ASP A 155 -16.36 -0.93 13.50
CA ASP A 155 -17.16 -0.41 14.60
C ASP A 155 -16.26 -0.06 15.81
N SER A 156 -16.71 0.89 16.62
CA SER A 156 -16.07 1.29 17.87
C SER A 156 -17.15 1.85 18.79
N PHE A 157 -17.51 1.11 19.84
CA PHE A 157 -18.54 1.51 20.81
C PHE A 157 -19.91 1.84 20.17
N GLY A 158 -20.25 1.18 19.07
CA GLY A 158 -21.53 1.35 18.37
C GLY A 158 -21.50 2.31 17.18
N ASP A 159 -20.38 3.00 16.93
CA ASP A 159 -20.20 3.88 15.77
C ASP A 159 -19.27 3.24 14.73
N ASP A 160 -19.60 3.41 13.45
CA ASP A 160 -18.70 3.04 12.34
C ASP A 160 -17.63 4.11 12.13
N ARG A 161 -16.37 3.69 12.06
CA ARG A 161 -15.22 4.57 11.84
C ARG A 161 -14.38 4.10 10.68
N ALA A 162 -14.03 5.02 9.79
CA ALA A 162 -13.03 4.77 8.78
C ALA A 162 -11.68 4.48 9.45
N PHE A 163 -10.95 3.48 8.94
CA PHE A 163 -9.61 3.15 9.40
C PHE A 163 -8.60 3.15 8.25
N THR A 164 -7.35 3.38 8.61
CA THR A 164 -6.18 2.92 7.85
C THR A 164 -5.46 1.83 8.64
N TYR A 165 -4.90 0.85 7.95
CA TYR A 165 -4.16 -0.24 8.56
C TYR A 165 -2.79 -0.35 7.88
N HIS A 166 -1.74 -0.38 8.71
CA HIS A 166 -0.35 -0.65 8.28
C HIS A 166 0.16 -1.91 8.98
N SER A 167 0.20 -1.87 10.32
CA SER A 167 0.47 -3.00 11.22
C SER A 167 -0.55 -3.11 12.36
N THR A 168 -1.32 -2.04 12.55
CA THR A 168 -2.39 -1.87 13.53
C THR A 168 -3.48 -1.00 12.89
N MET A 169 -4.72 -1.19 13.34
CA MET A 169 -5.86 -0.41 12.87
C MET A 169 -5.85 0.96 13.53
N LEU A 170 -5.76 2.00 12.71
CA LEU A 170 -5.72 3.39 13.14
C LEU A 170 -6.98 4.12 12.66
N ASP A 171 -7.67 4.76 13.59
CA ASP A 171 -8.72 5.76 13.31
C ASP A 171 -8.23 7.17 13.68
N LEU A 172 -9.07 8.17 13.40
CA LEU A 172 -8.76 9.57 13.71
C LEU A 172 -8.48 9.79 15.20
N LEU A 173 -9.24 9.13 16.08
CA LEU A 173 -9.14 9.32 17.53
C LEU A 173 -7.84 8.70 18.08
N ASN A 174 -7.51 7.48 17.69
CA ASN A 174 -6.25 6.82 18.08
C ASN A 174 -5.04 7.59 17.54
N SER A 175 -5.14 8.15 16.32
CA SER A 175 -4.09 8.99 15.74
C SER A 175 -3.90 10.29 16.53
N GLN A 176 -4.98 10.96 16.92
CA GLN A 176 -4.92 12.19 17.74
C GLN A 176 -4.32 11.92 19.13
N ILE A 177 -4.71 10.82 19.78
CA ILE A 177 -4.17 10.42 21.09
C ILE A 177 -2.67 10.13 20.99
N ALA A 178 -2.25 9.34 19.99
CA ALA A 178 -0.84 9.00 19.78
C ALA A 178 0.02 10.24 19.49
N ILE A 179 -0.47 11.17 18.67
CA ILE A 179 0.23 12.44 18.40
C ILE A 179 0.36 13.26 19.69
N GLY A 180 -0.71 13.39 20.48
CA GLY A 180 -0.68 14.13 21.74
C GLY A 180 0.33 13.55 22.75
N GLN A 181 0.37 12.23 22.90
CA GLN A 181 1.35 11.53 23.73
C GLN A 181 2.78 11.75 23.23
N SER A 182 3.02 11.59 21.92
CA SER A 182 4.35 11.80 21.33
C SER A 182 4.85 13.24 21.50
N ALA A 183 3.96 14.24 21.48
CA ALA A 183 4.30 15.63 21.72
C ALA A 183 4.69 15.87 23.19
N ALA A 184 3.99 15.23 24.13
CA ALA A 184 4.32 15.28 25.55
C ALA A 184 5.68 14.63 25.85
N ASP A 185 5.96 13.46 25.26
CA ASP A 185 7.22 12.75 25.41
C ASP A 185 8.40 13.57 24.86
N GLN A 186 8.22 14.23 23.71
CA GLN A 186 9.22 15.13 23.14
C GLN A 186 9.47 16.35 24.05
N ALA A 187 8.42 16.96 24.59
CA ALA A 187 8.56 18.09 25.51
C ALA A 187 9.33 17.69 26.78
N ALA A 188 9.05 16.51 27.34
CA ALA A 188 9.78 15.97 28.48
C ALA A 188 11.26 15.73 28.15
N ALA A 189 11.56 15.15 26.97
CA ALA A 189 12.93 14.90 26.54
C ALA A 189 13.73 16.20 26.34
N VAL A 190 13.13 17.26 25.78
CA VAL A 190 13.76 18.58 25.66
C VAL A 190 13.97 19.20 27.04
N GLY A 191 13.00 19.10 27.94
CA GLY A 191 13.14 19.56 29.32
C GLY A 191 14.32 18.90 30.06
N MET A 192 14.45 17.57 29.94
CA MET A 192 15.58 16.82 30.48
C MET A 192 16.91 17.26 29.86
N ARG A 193 16.96 17.46 28.54
CA ARG A 193 18.16 17.95 27.85
C ARG A 193 18.59 19.32 28.38
N ASN A 194 17.65 20.25 28.55
CA ASN A 194 17.94 21.58 29.08
C ASN A 194 18.42 21.53 30.54
N ALA A 195 17.82 20.65 31.37
CA ALA A 195 18.27 20.45 32.74
C ALA A 195 19.71 19.91 32.81
N VAL A 196 20.05 18.93 31.96
CA VAL A 196 21.41 18.39 31.85
C VAL A 196 22.40 19.46 31.39
N MET A 197 22.04 20.26 30.37
CA MET A 197 22.90 21.36 29.90
C MET A 197 23.14 22.40 30.99
N ASN A 198 22.09 22.83 31.70
CA ASN A 198 22.21 23.79 32.79
C ASN A 198 23.06 23.24 33.94
N PHE A 199 22.92 21.96 34.28
CA PHE A 199 23.76 21.32 35.29
C PHE A 199 25.24 21.29 34.88
N SER A 200 25.54 20.90 33.64
CA SER A 200 26.90 20.88 33.10
C SER A 200 27.53 22.28 33.06
N LEU A 201 26.79 23.28 32.57
CA LEU A 201 27.21 24.69 32.56
C LEU A 201 27.51 25.21 33.96
N ASN A 202 26.63 24.95 34.92
CA ASN A 202 26.83 25.38 36.31
C ASN A 202 28.04 24.68 36.95
N ARG A 203 28.30 23.42 36.62
CA ARG A 203 29.48 22.70 37.11
C ARG A 203 30.77 23.27 36.53
N GLU A 204 30.81 23.57 35.23
CA GLU A 204 31.98 24.21 34.59
C GLU A 204 32.24 25.62 35.14
N LEU A 205 31.20 26.43 35.34
CA LEU A 205 31.30 27.76 35.95
C LEU A 205 31.85 27.70 37.39
N THR A 206 31.50 26.65 38.14
CA THR A 206 32.01 26.45 39.51
C THR A 206 33.47 26.03 39.51
N VAL A 207 33.90 25.22 38.52
CA VAL A 207 35.29 24.75 38.38
C VAL A 207 36.22 25.84 37.82
N ASN A 208 35.74 26.68 36.91
CA ASN A 208 36.53 27.74 36.26
C ASN A 208 36.50 29.09 36.98
N ARG A 209 35.99 29.15 38.22
CA ARG A 209 36.03 30.37 39.00
C ARG A 209 37.49 30.62 39.43
N PRO A 210 38.17 31.70 38.97
CA PRO A 210 39.52 31.97 39.42
C PRO A 210 39.48 32.13 40.95
N ALA A 211 40.37 31.43 41.65
CA ALA A 211 40.53 31.61 43.08
C ALA A 211 40.73 33.10 43.33
N ALA A 212 39.82 33.72 44.08
CA ALA A 212 39.98 35.12 44.47
C ALA A 212 41.30 35.22 45.23
N THR A 213 42.33 35.74 44.58
CA THR A 213 43.61 36.05 45.21
C THR A 213 43.32 37.16 46.22
N THR A 214 43.25 36.80 47.49
CA THR A 214 43.24 37.75 48.60
C THR A 214 44.61 38.43 48.62
N ALA A 215 44.72 39.62 48.04
CA ALA A 215 45.86 40.51 48.20
C ALA A 215 45.38 41.94 48.47
N ASP A 216 45.47 42.30 49.75
CA ASP A 216 45.78 43.60 50.35
C ASP A 216 44.94 44.88 50.10
N GLY A 217 44.32 45.34 51.20
CA GLY A 217 44.44 46.75 51.67
C GLY A 217 43.19 47.64 51.58
N PRO A 218 42.73 48.29 52.68
CA PRO A 218 41.61 49.21 52.63
C PRO A 218 42.01 50.55 52.01
N ALA A 219 41.27 50.97 50.98
CA ALA A 219 41.43 52.27 50.33
C ALA A 219 41.11 53.42 51.31
N THR A 220 42.11 54.25 51.59
CA THR A 220 41.92 55.57 52.19
C THR A 220 41.68 56.58 51.07
N LEU A 221 40.48 57.17 51.03
CA LEU A 221 40.14 58.26 50.11
C LEU A 221 40.72 59.57 50.65
N PRO A 222 41.45 60.38 49.86
CA PRO A 222 41.80 61.72 50.27
C PRO A 222 40.65 62.70 50.01
N MET A 223 40.52 63.59 50.99
CA MET A 223 39.54 64.65 51.18
C MET A 223 39.92 65.93 50.42
N ALA A 224 38.99 66.53 49.67
CA ALA A 224 39.00 67.93 49.24
C ALA A 224 37.53 68.30 48.90
N LEU A 225 36.73 68.92 49.76
CA LEU A 225 36.72 70.28 50.33
C LEU A 225 36.40 71.41 49.31
N ARG A 226 35.25 72.06 49.57
CA ARG A 226 34.82 73.45 49.25
C ARG A 226 34.42 73.79 47.80
N LEU A 227 33.45 74.69 47.52
CA LEU A 227 32.48 75.50 48.29
C LEU A 227 31.58 76.21 47.25
N GLU A 228 30.26 76.27 47.51
CA GLU A 228 29.20 77.27 47.20
C GLU A 228 29.15 78.00 45.83
N ALA A 229 28.01 78.39 45.26
CA ALA A 229 26.66 78.66 45.78
C ALA A 229 25.59 78.30 44.73
#